data_AF-A0A8I0LFX2-F1
#
_entry.id   AF-A0A8I0LFX2-F1
#
_cell.length_a   1.000
_cell.length_b   1.000
_cell.length_c   1.000
_cell.angle_alpha   90.00
_cell.angle_beta   90.00
_cell.angle_gamma   90.00
#
_symmetry.space_group_name_H-M   'P 1'
#
loop_
_entity.id
_entity.type
_entity.pdbx_description
1 polymer ?
#
loop_
_entity_poly.entity_id
_entity_poly.type
_entity_poly.pdbx_seq_one_letter_code
_entity_poly.pdbx_strand_id
1 'polypeptide(L)'
;MPYSGPFQAGDRVQLTDAKRRHFTIILEPGGSYHTHRGQIPHDEIIGADEGTVVQSTMGSDFLCFRHLMVDHVLSMPRGAAVIYPKDSAQILVEGDIFPGARVLEAGAGSGALSMALLRAIGHEGKLISYEIREDHLEFAVNNVEEYFGQRPATWDPRLGDLKDATVEDLGGPVDRIVLDMLEPWECLEVSKNLLIPGGVFMTYVATVPQLMKVMEGLRELQCFTEPRAWESLIRDWKVEGLATRPEHRMNAHTAFLVMARRLADGVTPPRPQRRARR
;
A
#
# COMPACT_ATOMS: atom_id res chain seq x y z
N MET A 1 -13.18 -2.45 -13.02
CA MET A 1 -12.25 -2.79 -14.13
C MET A 1 -12.15 -4.30 -14.26
N PRO A 2 -12.05 -4.86 -15.48
CA PRO A 2 -11.71 -6.26 -15.67
C PRO A 2 -10.25 -6.49 -15.29
N TYR A 3 -9.99 -7.37 -14.32
CA TYR A 3 -8.62 -7.77 -13.93
C TYR A 3 -8.04 -8.88 -14.82
N SER A 4 -8.76 -9.29 -15.88
CA SER A 4 -8.43 -10.47 -16.67
C SER A 4 -9.13 -10.46 -18.03
N GLY A 5 -8.65 -11.30 -18.95
CA GLY A 5 -9.23 -11.49 -20.28
C GLY A 5 -8.64 -10.54 -21.33
N PRO A 6 -9.23 -10.45 -22.52
CA PRO A 6 -8.78 -9.51 -23.55
C PRO A 6 -8.90 -8.06 -23.09
N PHE A 7 -8.08 -7.16 -23.62
CA PHE A 7 -8.11 -5.74 -23.29
C PHE A 7 -9.45 -5.10 -23.63
N GLN A 8 -9.91 -4.18 -22.78
CA GLN A 8 -11.16 -3.44 -22.99
C GLN A 8 -10.91 -1.94 -22.99
N ALA A 9 -11.87 -1.19 -23.54
CA ALA A 9 -11.88 0.27 -23.37
C ALA A 9 -11.88 0.63 -21.88
N GLY A 10 -11.06 1.61 -21.50
CA GLY A 10 -10.81 2.02 -20.12
C GLY A 10 -9.72 1.21 -19.40
N ASP A 11 -9.22 0.11 -19.97
CA ASP A 11 -8.10 -0.62 -19.37
C ASP A 11 -6.84 0.26 -19.37
N ARG A 12 -6.11 0.22 -18.24
CA ARG A 12 -4.79 0.81 -18.12
C ARG A 12 -3.74 -0.19 -18.60
N VAL A 13 -3.04 0.16 -19.67
CA VAL A 13 -2.06 -0.70 -20.32
C VAL A 13 -0.66 -0.12 -20.17
N GLN A 14 0.28 -0.98 -19.79
CA GLN A 14 1.70 -0.73 -19.82
C GLN A 14 2.29 -1.26 -21.13
N LEU A 15 2.81 -0.34 -21.94
CA LEU A 15 3.54 -0.63 -23.15
C LEU A 15 5.03 -0.73 -22.84
N THR A 16 5.67 -1.80 -23.31
CA THR A 16 7.12 -2.00 -23.15
C THR A 16 7.78 -2.10 -24.51
N ASP A 17 8.71 -1.19 -24.80
CA ASP A 17 9.43 -1.20 -26.07
C ASP A 17 10.64 -2.15 -26.06
N ALA A 18 11.29 -2.32 -27.22
CA ALA A 18 12.50 -3.13 -27.36
C ALA A 18 13.70 -2.69 -26.47
N LYS A 19 13.67 -1.48 -25.91
CA LYS A 19 14.66 -0.98 -24.94
C LYS A 19 14.20 -1.17 -23.49
N ARG A 20 13.10 -1.89 -23.26
CA ARG A 20 12.45 -2.10 -21.96
C ARG A 20 12.01 -0.80 -21.28
N ARG A 21 11.72 0.24 -22.07
CA ARG A 21 11.09 1.46 -21.56
C ARG A 21 9.59 1.21 -21.40
N HIS A 22 9.05 1.66 -20.27
CA HIS A 22 7.64 1.51 -19.96
C HIS A 22 6.88 2.81 -20.21
N PHE A 23 5.69 2.67 -20.79
CA PHE A 23 4.75 3.77 -21.02
C PHE A 23 3.37 3.32 -20.57
N THR A 24 2.61 4.22 -19.94
CA THR A 24 1.27 3.91 -19.43
C THR A 24 0.23 4.68 -20.21
N ILE A 25 -0.79 3.96 -20.69
CA ILE A 25 -1.92 4.54 -21.44
C ILE A 25 -3.25 4.03 -20.88
N ILE A 26 -4.32 4.78 -21.13
CA ILE A 26 -5.70 4.34 -20.92
C ILE A 26 -6.28 4.09 -22.31
N LEU A 27 -6.83 2.89 -22.53
CA LEU A 27 -7.41 2.54 -23.82
C LEU A 27 -8.73 3.29 -24.05
N GLU A 28 -8.83 3.93 -25.20
CA GLU A 28 -9.99 4.71 -25.62
C GLU A 28 -10.32 4.33 -27.07
N PRO A 29 -11.57 3.94 -27.39
CA PRO A 29 -11.95 3.62 -28.77
C PRO A 29 -11.65 4.77 -29.73
N GLY A 30 -10.99 4.49 -30.84
CA GLY A 30 -10.51 5.50 -31.80
C GLY A 30 -9.35 6.38 -31.30
N GLY A 31 -8.86 6.14 -30.08
CA GLY A 31 -7.72 6.83 -29.50
C GLY A 31 -6.37 6.38 -30.09
N SER A 32 -5.33 7.15 -29.85
CA SER A 32 -3.97 6.79 -30.26
C SER A 32 -2.91 7.31 -29.30
N TYR A 33 -1.93 6.46 -29.01
CA TYR A 33 -0.77 6.84 -28.22
C TYR A 33 0.38 7.32 -29.12
N HIS A 34 0.93 8.49 -28.80
CA HIS A 34 1.97 9.13 -29.60
C HIS A 34 3.35 8.92 -28.98
N THR A 35 4.28 8.38 -29.76
CA THR A 35 5.68 8.22 -29.37
C THR A 35 6.62 8.83 -30.40
N HIS A 36 7.88 9.00 -30.03
CA HIS A 36 8.97 9.31 -30.96
C HIS A 36 9.22 8.22 -32.03
N ARG A 37 8.51 7.08 -31.97
CA ARG A 37 8.58 5.97 -32.93
C ARG A 37 7.26 5.77 -33.67
N GLY A 38 6.43 6.80 -33.77
CA GLY A 38 5.12 6.72 -34.42
C GLY A 38 3.97 6.54 -33.43
N GLN A 39 2.79 6.35 -34.01
CA GLN A 39 1.53 6.23 -33.30
C GLN A 39 1.17 4.76 -33.09
N ILE A 40 0.46 4.47 -31.99
CA ILE A 40 -0.11 3.16 -31.70
C ILE A 40 -1.63 3.36 -31.55
N PRO A 41 -2.45 2.91 -32.51
CA PRO A 41 -3.90 2.99 -32.39
C PRO A 41 -4.39 2.11 -31.22
N HIS A 42 -5.27 2.66 -30.37
CA HIS A 42 -5.82 1.90 -29.24
C HIS A 42 -6.68 0.72 -29.69
N ASP A 43 -7.35 0.85 -30.83
CA ASP A 43 -8.21 -0.19 -31.41
C ASP A 43 -7.42 -1.44 -31.84
N GLU A 44 -6.10 -1.35 -32.02
CA GLU A 44 -5.25 -2.53 -32.24
C GLU A 44 -4.96 -3.32 -30.96
N ILE A 45 -5.15 -2.69 -29.80
CA ILE A 45 -4.95 -3.30 -28.48
C ILE A 45 -6.29 -3.81 -27.93
N ILE A 46 -7.37 -3.04 -28.09
CA ILE A 46 -8.70 -3.41 -27.60
C ILE A 46 -9.16 -4.74 -28.23
N GLY A 47 -9.54 -5.70 -27.41
CA GLY A 47 -9.94 -7.04 -27.84
C GLY A 47 -8.79 -8.03 -28.02
N ALA A 48 -7.53 -7.59 -27.97
CA ALA A 48 -6.37 -8.48 -27.97
C ALA A 48 -6.11 -9.07 -26.58
N ASP A 49 -5.47 -10.23 -26.54
CA ASP A 49 -5.05 -10.85 -25.29
C ASP A 49 -3.88 -10.09 -24.65
N GLU A 50 -3.80 -10.16 -23.32
CA GLU A 50 -2.68 -9.61 -22.57
C GLU A 50 -1.37 -10.36 -22.89
N GLY A 51 -0.27 -9.62 -23.04
CA GLY A 51 1.01 -10.15 -23.53
C GLY A 51 1.15 -10.12 -25.06
N THR A 52 0.19 -9.55 -25.79
CA THR A 52 0.31 -9.30 -27.23
C THR A 52 1.36 -8.22 -27.53
N VAL A 53 1.96 -8.29 -28.73
CA VAL A 53 2.82 -7.25 -29.28
C VAL A 53 2.07 -6.50 -30.38
N VAL A 54 2.04 -5.18 -30.29
CA VAL A 54 1.53 -4.28 -31.33
C VAL A 54 2.67 -3.50 -31.98
N GLN A 55 2.47 -3.05 -33.21
CA GLN A 55 3.47 -2.26 -33.94
C GLN A 55 3.03 -0.81 -34.03
N SER A 56 3.95 0.11 -33.81
CA SER A 56 3.69 1.51 -34.15
C SER A 56 3.62 1.71 -35.67
N THR A 57 3.10 2.85 -36.10
CA THR A 57 3.09 3.23 -37.53
C THR A 57 4.47 3.32 -38.19
N MET A 58 5.57 3.34 -37.40
CA MET A 58 6.95 3.25 -37.92
C MET A 58 7.57 1.85 -37.73
N GLY A 59 6.76 0.82 -37.45
CA GLY A 59 7.18 -0.57 -37.35
C GLY A 59 7.95 -0.93 -36.07
N SER A 60 7.82 -0.15 -34.99
CA SER A 60 8.44 -0.49 -33.71
C SER A 60 7.52 -1.34 -32.86
N ASP A 61 8.04 -2.44 -32.33
CA ASP A 61 7.28 -3.36 -31.47
C ASP A 61 7.09 -2.82 -30.05
N PHE A 62 5.88 -3.01 -29.52
CA PHE A 62 5.49 -2.72 -28.15
C PHE A 62 4.73 -3.89 -27.55
N LEU A 63 5.24 -4.41 -26.43
CA LEU A 63 4.60 -5.46 -25.64
C LEU A 63 3.55 -4.83 -24.70
N CYS A 64 2.33 -5.37 -24.72
CA CYS A 64 1.20 -4.84 -23.97
C CYS A 64 0.86 -5.73 -22.76
N PHE A 65 0.93 -5.18 -21.56
CA PHE A 65 0.41 -5.80 -20.33
C PHE A 65 -0.54 -4.85 -19.61
N ARG A 66 -1.46 -5.37 -18.81
CA ARG A 66 -2.20 -4.53 -17.87
C ARG A 66 -1.25 -4.05 -16.80
N HIS A 67 -1.49 -2.83 -16.36
CA HIS A 67 -0.75 -2.23 -15.28
C HIS A 67 -0.97 -3.02 -13.99
N LEU A 68 0.08 -3.58 -13.40
CA LEU A 68 -0.06 -4.17 -12.07
C LEU A 68 -0.24 -3.08 -11.04
N MET A 69 -0.72 -3.47 -9.86
CA MET A 69 -0.82 -2.56 -8.73
C MET A 69 0.55 -1.98 -8.34
N VAL A 70 1.59 -2.81 -8.36
CA VAL A 70 2.96 -2.37 -8.06
C VAL A 70 3.43 -1.30 -9.04
N ASP A 71 3.13 -1.46 -10.32
CA ASP A 71 3.45 -0.47 -11.33
C ASP A 71 2.68 0.83 -11.05
N HIS A 72 1.38 0.72 -10.71
CA HIS A 72 0.52 1.87 -10.46
C HIS A 72 1.02 2.70 -9.27
N VAL A 73 1.30 2.06 -8.15
CA VAL A 73 1.82 2.71 -6.94
C VAL A 73 3.15 3.43 -7.21
N LEU A 74 4.01 2.87 -8.07
CA LEU A 74 5.29 3.47 -8.38
C LEU A 74 5.19 4.63 -9.38
N SER A 75 4.17 4.65 -10.25
CA SER A 75 4.00 5.69 -11.28
C SER A 75 2.99 6.78 -10.94
N MET A 76 2.11 6.59 -9.95
CA MET A 76 1.03 7.52 -9.64
C MET A 76 1.53 8.90 -9.17
N PRO A 77 0.74 9.98 -9.37
CA PRO A 77 1.02 11.30 -8.79
C PRO A 77 1.14 11.21 -7.26
N ARG A 78 2.07 11.99 -6.69
CA ARG A 78 2.37 11.94 -5.26
C ARG A 78 2.27 13.33 -4.64
N GLY A 79 1.38 13.48 -3.65
CA GLY A 79 1.40 14.59 -2.71
C GLY A 79 2.32 14.34 -1.51
N ALA A 80 2.44 13.07 -1.12
CA ALA A 80 3.26 12.59 -0.01
C ALA A 80 4.16 11.43 -0.45
N ALA A 81 5.16 11.10 0.37
CA ALA A 81 5.94 9.87 0.16
C ALA A 81 5.01 8.65 0.28
N VAL A 82 5.21 7.66 -0.59
CA VAL A 82 4.39 6.44 -0.63
C VAL A 82 5.10 5.31 0.11
N ILE A 83 4.34 4.45 0.78
CA ILE A 83 4.85 3.17 1.27
C ILE A 83 5.26 2.31 0.07
N TYR A 84 6.47 1.76 0.14
CA TYR A 84 7.01 0.93 -0.93
C TYR A 84 6.33 -0.45 -0.96
N PRO A 85 6.20 -1.08 -2.14
CA PRO A 85 5.52 -2.38 -2.29
C PRO A 85 6.01 -3.47 -1.32
N LYS A 86 7.32 -3.49 -1.02
CA LYS A 86 7.92 -4.45 -0.07
C LYS A 86 7.39 -4.30 1.35
N ASP A 87 7.09 -3.08 1.74
CA ASP A 87 6.63 -2.74 3.08
C ASP A 87 5.12 -2.92 3.15
N SER A 88 4.37 -2.49 2.12
CA SER A 88 2.93 -2.78 2.00
C SER A 88 2.65 -4.29 2.06
N ALA A 89 3.45 -5.12 1.37
CA ALA A 89 3.30 -6.58 1.41
C ALA A 89 3.46 -7.13 2.83
N GLN A 90 4.43 -6.63 3.60
CA GLN A 90 4.62 -7.03 4.99
C GLN A 90 3.53 -6.48 5.91
N ILE A 91 3.04 -5.26 5.68
CA ILE A 91 1.89 -4.72 6.41
C ILE A 91 0.65 -5.60 6.22
N LEU A 92 0.38 -6.04 4.99
CA LEU A 92 -0.75 -6.92 4.72
C LEU A 92 -0.63 -8.27 5.43
N VAL A 93 0.56 -8.88 5.41
CA VAL A 93 0.80 -10.22 5.97
C VAL A 93 1.00 -10.21 7.48
N GLU A 94 1.94 -9.42 8.00
CA GLU A 94 2.25 -9.33 9.44
C GLU A 94 1.17 -8.55 10.20
N GLY A 95 0.48 -7.62 9.53
CA GLY A 95 -0.73 -6.98 10.04
C GLY A 95 -1.96 -7.88 9.96
N ASP A 96 -1.87 -9.04 9.31
CA ASP A 96 -2.98 -9.99 9.14
C ASP A 96 -4.25 -9.29 8.62
N ILE A 97 -4.14 -8.59 7.49
CA ILE A 97 -5.27 -7.92 6.84
C ILE A 97 -6.07 -8.98 6.07
N PHE A 98 -7.28 -9.25 6.53
CA PHE A 98 -8.12 -10.34 6.04
C PHE A 98 -9.41 -9.83 5.35
N PRO A 99 -10.02 -10.62 4.44
CA PRO A 99 -11.32 -10.28 3.85
C PRO A 99 -12.40 -10.07 4.90
N GLY A 100 -13.12 -8.95 4.85
CA GLY A 100 -14.13 -8.58 5.84
C GLY A 100 -13.60 -7.75 7.03
N ALA A 101 -12.28 -7.55 7.14
CA ALA A 101 -11.72 -6.76 8.24
C ALA A 101 -12.18 -5.29 8.22
N ARG A 102 -12.39 -4.74 9.42
CA ARG A 102 -12.48 -3.30 9.66
C ARG A 102 -11.08 -2.78 9.97
N VAL A 103 -10.51 -2.04 9.03
CA VAL A 103 -9.15 -1.49 9.12
C VAL A 103 -9.23 0.01 9.27
N LEU A 104 -8.46 0.55 10.21
CA LEU A 104 -8.22 1.98 10.37
C LEU A 104 -6.80 2.29 9.91
N GLU A 105 -6.68 3.26 9.02
CA GLU A 105 -5.42 3.84 8.57
C GLU A 105 -5.39 5.31 8.96
N ALA A 106 -4.22 5.83 9.34
CA ALA A 106 -4.03 7.27 9.44
C ALA A 106 -2.69 7.69 8.85
N GLY A 107 -2.75 8.76 8.05
CA GLY A 107 -1.75 9.07 7.04
C GLY A 107 -2.12 8.46 5.69
N ALA A 108 -3.30 8.81 5.15
CA ALA A 108 -3.72 8.34 3.82
C ALA A 108 -2.71 8.75 2.73
N GLY A 109 -2.07 9.91 2.88
CA GLY A 109 -0.95 10.34 2.04
C GLY A 109 -1.34 10.43 0.56
N SER A 110 -0.81 9.54 -0.27
CA SER A 110 -1.17 9.46 -1.70
C SER A 110 -2.01 8.22 -2.05
N GLY A 111 -2.55 7.51 -1.05
CA GLY A 111 -3.46 6.38 -1.23
C GLY A 111 -2.81 5.04 -1.59
N ALA A 112 -1.47 4.96 -1.62
CA ALA A 112 -0.75 3.74 -2.01
C ALA A 112 -1.10 2.52 -1.12
N LEU A 113 -1.03 2.72 0.20
CA LEU A 113 -1.37 1.68 1.16
C LEU A 113 -2.89 1.47 1.20
N SER A 114 -3.69 2.53 1.12
CA SER A 114 -5.15 2.44 1.04
C SER A 114 -5.62 1.52 -0.09
N MET A 115 -5.05 1.61 -1.29
CA MET A 115 -5.34 0.67 -2.39
C MET A 115 -5.05 -0.79 -2.02
N ALA A 116 -3.94 -1.04 -1.32
CA ALA A 116 -3.53 -2.38 -0.89
C ALA A 116 -4.50 -2.96 0.13
N LEU A 117 -4.87 -2.15 1.13
CA LEU A 117 -5.81 -2.50 2.16
C LEU A 117 -7.20 -2.78 1.57
N LEU A 118 -7.71 -1.91 0.70
CA LEU A 118 -9.00 -2.07 0.03
C LEU A 118 -9.09 -3.36 -0.78
N ARG A 119 -7.99 -3.72 -1.47
CA ARG A 119 -7.93 -4.98 -2.21
C ARG A 119 -7.95 -6.19 -1.27
N ALA A 120 -7.26 -6.12 -0.13
CA ALA A 120 -7.14 -7.23 0.82
C ALA A 120 -8.44 -7.48 1.61
N ILE A 121 -9.13 -6.41 2.04
CA ILE A 121 -10.35 -6.52 2.84
C ILE A 121 -11.58 -6.90 2.00
N GLY A 122 -11.54 -6.69 0.69
CA GLY A 122 -12.63 -7.05 -0.23
C GLY A 122 -13.92 -6.25 0.01
N HIS A 123 -15.03 -6.74 -0.55
CA HIS A 123 -16.31 -6.04 -0.56
C HIS A 123 -17.07 -6.06 0.77
N GLU A 124 -16.73 -6.98 1.67
CA GLU A 124 -17.36 -7.12 2.99
C GLU A 124 -16.60 -6.37 4.09
N GLY A 125 -15.39 -5.88 3.78
CA GLY A 125 -14.56 -5.13 4.72
C GLY A 125 -14.90 -3.64 4.78
N LYS A 126 -14.19 -2.92 5.66
CA LYS A 126 -14.24 -1.47 5.72
C LYS A 126 -12.87 -0.89 5.98
N LEU A 127 -12.44 0.07 5.16
CA LEU A 127 -11.25 0.89 5.42
C LEU A 127 -11.70 2.28 5.82
N ILE A 128 -11.27 2.73 7.00
CA ILE A 128 -11.43 4.11 7.46
C ILE A 128 -10.05 4.76 7.40
N SER A 129 -9.89 5.83 6.62
CA SER A 129 -8.59 6.49 6.43
C SER A 129 -8.65 7.93 6.92
N TYR A 130 -7.85 8.27 7.93
CA TYR A 130 -7.69 9.64 8.40
C TYR A 130 -6.51 10.34 7.72
N GLU A 131 -6.71 11.60 7.36
CA GLU A 131 -5.67 12.50 6.87
C GLU A 131 -5.92 13.90 7.42
N ILE A 132 -4.88 14.56 7.92
CA ILE A 132 -4.99 15.91 8.52
C ILE A 132 -4.87 17.02 7.47
N ARG A 133 -4.31 16.69 6.29
CA ARG A 133 -4.05 17.62 5.21
C ARG A 133 -5.03 17.42 4.06
N GLU A 134 -5.83 18.44 3.78
CA GLU A 134 -6.84 18.42 2.72
C GLU A 134 -6.24 18.09 1.35
N ASP A 135 -5.10 18.70 1.01
CA ASP A 135 -4.41 18.45 -0.25
C ASP A 135 -3.95 16.99 -0.40
N HIS A 136 -3.44 16.39 0.69
CA HIS A 136 -3.09 14.97 0.69
C HIS A 136 -4.33 14.07 0.57
N LEU A 137 -5.41 14.39 1.26
CA LEU A 137 -6.64 13.61 1.18
C LEU A 137 -7.20 13.62 -0.24
N GLU A 138 -7.17 14.77 -0.93
CA GLU A 138 -7.54 14.86 -2.34
C GLU A 138 -6.66 13.98 -3.23
N PHE A 139 -5.34 13.96 -3.03
CA PHE A 139 -4.45 13.04 -3.75
C PHE A 139 -4.81 11.58 -3.51
N ALA A 140 -5.03 11.19 -2.25
CA ALA A 140 -5.41 9.82 -1.93
C ALA A 140 -6.73 9.44 -2.59
N VAL A 141 -7.74 10.31 -2.53
CA VAL A 141 -9.06 10.10 -3.16
C VAL A 141 -8.92 9.93 -4.66
N ASN A 142 -8.26 10.87 -5.34
CA ASN A 142 -8.09 10.82 -6.79
C ASN A 142 -7.36 9.56 -7.21
N ASN A 143 -6.23 9.22 -6.57
CA ASN A 143 -5.45 8.04 -6.94
C ASN A 143 -6.22 6.74 -6.70
N VAL A 144 -6.94 6.61 -5.58
CA VAL A 144 -7.74 5.41 -5.27
C VAL A 144 -8.90 5.27 -6.25
N GLU A 145 -9.63 6.35 -6.53
CA GLU A 145 -10.71 6.35 -7.53
C GLU A 145 -10.19 6.01 -8.93
N GLU A 146 -9.04 6.58 -9.32
CA GLU A 146 -8.40 6.31 -10.60
C GLU A 146 -7.97 4.84 -10.73
N TYR A 147 -7.47 4.23 -9.65
CA TYR A 147 -7.07 2.81 -9.63
C TYR A 147 -8.28 1.86 -9.73
N PHE A 148 -9.35 2.12 -8.97
CA PHE A 148 -10.54 1.25 -8.96
C PHE A 148 -11.55 1.59 -10.07
N GLY A 149 -11.41 2.74 -10.73
CA GLY A 149 -12.36 3.32 -11.69
C GLY A 149 -13.54 4.02 -11.05
N GLN A 150 -13.64 3.99 -9.72
CA GLN A 150 -14.65 4.67 -8.89
C GLN A 150 -14.19 4.62 -7.43
N ARG A 151 -14.86 5.37 -6.55
CA ARG A 151 -14.64 5.26 -5.11
C ARG A 151 -15.17 3.92 -4.59
N PRO A 152 -14.35 3.07 -3.96
CA PRO A 152 -14.86 1.85 -3.35
C PRO A 152 -15.85 2.18 -2.22
N ALA A 153 -17.02 1.54 -2.20
CA ALA A 153 -18.03 1.74 -1.16
C ALA A 153 -17.56 1.28 0.23
N THR A 154 -16.53 0.45 0.29
CA THR A 154 -15.87 -0.02 1.52
C THR A 154 -14.86 0.98 2.07
N TRP A 155 -14.64 2.12 1.41
CA TRP A 155 -13.70 3.14 1.82
C TRP A 155 -14.39 4.39 2.40
N ASP A 156 -13.93 4.81 3.58
CA ASP A 156 -14.39 5.98 4.34
C ASP A 156 -13.20 6.93 4.59
N PRO A 157 -12.82 7.76 3.60
CA PRO A 157 -11.78 8.77 3.74
C PRO A 157 -12.28 9.98 4.56
N ARG A 158 -11.51 10.39 5.57
CA ARG A 158 -11.88 11.45 6.52
C ARG A 158 -10.78 12.49 6.65
N LEU A 159 -11.17 13.77 6.49
CA LEU A 159 -10.32 14.90 6.85
C LEU A 159 -10.42 15.15 8.35
N GLY A 160 -9.31 15.00 9.07
CA GLY A 160 -9.27 15.21 10.51
C GLY A 160 -8.10 14.52 11.20
N ASP A 161 -7.89 14.85 12.47
CA ASP A 161 -6.89 14.21 13.31
C ASP A 161 -7.44 12.89 13.88
N LEU A 162 -6.68 11.81 13.73
CA LEU A 162 -7.02 10.51 14.32
C LEU A 162 -7.17 10.62 15.84
N LYS A 163 -6.45 11.55 16.50
CA LYS A 163 -6.49 11.74 17.95
C LYS A 163 -7.89 12.06 18.50
N ASP A 164 -8.77 12.59 17.65
CA ASP A 164 -10.14 12.95 18.04
C ASP A 164 -11.15 11.82 17.80
N ALA A 165 -10.73 10.69 17.22
CA ALA A 165 -11.64 9.60 16.85
C ALA A 165 -12.11 8.78 18.06
N THR A 166 -13.41 8.47 18.10
CA THR A 166 -14.03 7.58 19.09
C THR A 166 -14.60 6.31 18.46
N VAL A 167 -14.89 5.29 19.27
CA VAL A 167 -15.51 4.04 18.80
C VAL A 167 -16.87 4.31 18.16
N GLU A 168 -17.62 5.26 18.73
CA GLU A 168 -18.91 5.71 18.25
C GLU A 168 -18.79 6.34 16.85
N ASP A 169 -17.79 7.20 16.63
CA ASP A 169 -17.54 7.86 15.33
C ASP A 169 -17.18 6.87 14.22
N LEU A 170 -16.57 5.74 14.57
CA LEU A 170 -16.25 4.67 13.63
C LEU A 170 -17.43 3.72 13.40
N GLY A 171 -18.50 3.83 14.19
CA GLY A 171 -19.61 2.88 14.20
C GLY A 171 -19.20 1.50 14.73
N GLY A 172 -18.36 1.49 15.77
CA GLY A 172 -17.81 0.29 16.40
C GLY A 172 -16.29 0.16 16.26
N PRO A 173 -15.65 -0.72 17.06
CA PRO A 173 -14.21 -0.90 17.07
C PRO A 173 -13.70 -1.47 15.75
N VAL A 174 -12.37 -1.44 15.58
CA VAL A 174 -11.68 -1.93 14.38
C VAL A 174 -10.85 -3.17 14.69
N ASP A 175 -10.62 -3.99 13.67
CA ASP A 175 -9.83 -5.21 13.76
C ASP A 175 -8.33 -4.91 13.69
N ARG A 176 -7.96 -3.90 12.89
CA ARG A 176 -6.58 -3.56 12.52
C ARG A 176 -6.39 -2.06 12.50
N ILE A 177 -5.24 -1.59 12.98
CA ILE A 177 -4.79 -0.20 12.87
C ILE A 177 -3.44 -0.17 12.17
N VAL A 178 -3.28 0.70 11.17
CA VAL A 178 -2.00 0.99 10.51
C VAL A 178 -1.73 2.48 10.53
N LEU A 179 -0.62 2.91 11.15
CA LEU A 179 -0.23 4.32 11.23
C LEU A 179 1.03 4.60 10.41
N ASP A 180 0.93 5.50 9.43
CA ASP A 180 2.05 6.06 8.65
C ASP A 180 2.05 7.58 8.80
N MET A 181 2.67 8.07 9.87
CA MET A 181 2.68 9.50 10.21
C MET A 181 3.95 9.87 10.96
N LEU A 182 4.16 11.17 11.16
CA LEU A 182 5.36 11.68 11.82
C LEU A 182 5.43 11.28 13.30
N GLU A 183 4.30 11.28 14.00
CA GLU A 183 4.23 11.14 15.45
C GLU A 183 3.21 10.08 15.92
N PRO A 184 3.34 8.82 15.47
CA PRO A 184 2.37 7.76 15.79
C PRO A 184 2.29 7.43 17.29
N TRP A 185 3.31 7.80 18.08
CA TRP A 185 3.30 7.62 19.54
C TRP A 185 2.22 8.46 20.23
N GLU A 186 1.77 9.57 19.63
CA GLU A 186 0.69 10.38 20.19
C GLU A 186 -0.69 9.70 20.04
N CYS A 187 -0.80 8.74 19.13
CA CYS A 187 -2.05 8.06 18.80
C CYS A 187 -2.19 6.71 19.52
N LEU A 188 -1.28 6.32 20.41
CA LEU A 188 -1.28 4.98 21.01
C LEU A 188 -2.47 4.75 21.95
N GLU A 189 -2.83 5.74 22.77
CA GLU A 189 -3.98 5.61 23.69
C GLU A 189 -5.30 5.53 22.91
N VAL A 190 -5.44 6.36 21.88
CA VAL A 190 -6.58 6.30 20.95
C VAL A 190 -6.61 4.95 20.22
N SER A 191 -5.47 4.49 19.72
CA SER A 191 -5.37 3.19 19.03
C SER A 191 -5.78 2.03 19.92
N LYS A 192 -5.34 2.05 21.20
CA LYS A 192 -5.81 1.12 22.21
C LYS A 192 -7.33 1.14 22.29
N ASN A 193 -7.96 2.31 22.42
CA ASN A 193 -9.41 2.40 22.63
C ASN A 193 -10.22 1.93 21.40
N LEU A 194 -9.74 2.21 20.19
CA LEU A 194 -10.44 1.89 18.94
C LEU A 194 -10.30 0.43 18.49
N LEU A 195 -9.19 -0.23 18.82
CA LEU A 195 -8.86 -1.58 18.34
C LEU A 195 -9.57 -2.66 19.17
N ILE A 196 -10.07 -3.76 18.63
CA ILE A 196 -10.61 -4.85 19.47
C ILE A 196 -9.52 -5.55 20.31
N PRO A 197 -9.85 -6.19 21.46
CA PRO A 197 -8.96 -7.18 22.07
C PRO A 197 -8.49 -8.24 21.07
N GLY A 198 -7.19 -8.47 21.01
CA GLY A 198 -6.56 -9.36 20.05
C GLY A 198 -6.29 -8.76 18.67
N GLY A 199 -6.80 -7.55 18.39
CA GLY A 199 -6.54 -6.80 17.16
C GLY A 199 -5.07 -6.41 17.01
N VAL A 200 -4.66 -6.07 15.79
CA VAL A 200 -3.27 -5.80 15.44
C VAL A 200 -3.06 -4.29 15.23
N PHE A 201 -2.05 -3.75 15.90
CA PHE A 201 -1.51 -2.42 15.67
C PHE A 201 -0.22 -2.54 14.86
N MET A 202 -0.15 -1.78 13.77
CA MET A 202 1.02 -1.64 12.91
C MET A 202 1.39 -0.17 12.77
N THR A 203 2.68 0.15 12.75
CA THR A 203 3.13 1.48 12.33
C THR A 203 4.40 1.42 11.51
N TYR A 204 4.54 2.40 10.61
CA TYR A 204 5.63 2.58 9.67
C TYR A 204 6.37 3.87 10.03
N VAL A 205 7.64 3.75 10.45
CA VAL A 205 8.42 4.90 10.96
C VAL A 205 9.82 4.96 10.35
N ALA A 206 10.19 6.12 9.81
CA ALA A 206 11.42 6.26 9.03
C ALA A 206 12.70 6.27 9.89
N THR A 207 12.63 6.76 11.14
CA THR A 207 13.83 7.03 11.94
C THR A 207 13.89 6.21 13.22
N VAL A 208 15.11 5.95 13.70
CA VAL A 208 15.35 5.23 14.96
C VAL A 208 14.72 5.94 16.17
N PRO A 209 14.75 7.28 16.31
CA PRO A 209 14.04 7.96 17.40
C PRO A 209 12.53 7.74 17.38
N GLN A 210 11.90 7.75 16.19
CA GLN A 210 10.47 7.45 16.07
C GLN A 210 10.18 6.00 16.48
N LEU A 211 11.00 5.05 16.00
CA LEU A 211 10.94 3.65 16.40
C LEU A 211 11.02 3.49 17.93
N MET A 212 12.00 4.13 18.57
CA MET A 212 12.17 4.07 20.03
C MET A 212 10.94 4.58 20.77
N LYS A 213 10.40 5.75 20.37
CA LYS A 213 9.22 6.33 21.01
C LYS A 213 8.00 5.42 20.93
N VAL A 214 7.75 4.81 19.76
CA VAL A 214 6.64 3.86 19.59
C VAL A 214 6.83 2.63 20.47
N MET A 215 8.02 2.04 20.45
CA MET A 215 8.32 0.80 21.19
C MET A 215 8.15 1.00 22.70
N GLU A 216 8.69 2.09 23.26
CA GLU A 216 8.52 2.37 24.69
C GLU A 216 7.08 2.77 25.02
N GLY A 217 6.43 3.61 24.20
CA GLY A 217 5.03 3.98 24.41
C GLY A 217 4.10 2.76 24.45
N LEU A 218 4.26 1.80 23.53
CA LEU A 218 3.48 0.55 23.55
C LEU A 218 3.70 -0.26 24.83
N ARG A 219 4.93 -0.30 25.38
CA ARG A 219 5.24 -0.99 26.64
C ARG A 219 4.65 -0.28 27.85
N GLU A 220 4.73 1.05 27.87
CA GLU A 220 4.20 1.90 28.95
C GLU A 220 2.69 1.75 29.10
N LEU A 221 1.95 1.56 27.99
CA LEU A 221 0.51 1.35 28.04
C LEU A 221 0.08 0.03 28.69
N GLN A 222 0.96 -0.97 28.74
CA GLN A 222 0.71 -2.30 29.34
C GLN A 222 -0.55 -3.02 28.81
N CYS A 223 -1.09 -2.59 27.67
CA CYS A 223 -2.29 -3.14 27.05
C CYS A 223 -2.01 -3.74 25.65
N PHE A 224 -0.73 -3.83 25.28
CA PHE A 224 -0.27 -4.49 24.08
C PHE A 224 0.71 -5.61 24.44
N THR A 225 0.86 -6.59 23.53
CA THR A 225 1.98 -7.54 23.59
C THR A 225 3.32 -6.82 23.47
N GLU A 226 4.42 -7.47 23.86
CA GLU A 226 5.77 -6.95 23.58
C GLU A 226 5.88 -6.60 22.09
N PRO A 227 6.15 -5.33 21.74
CA PRO A 227 6.18 -4.92 20.35
C PRO A 227 7.37 -5.54 19.63
N ARG A 228 7.15 -5.95 18.38
CA ARG A 228 8.20 -6.44 17.48
C ARG A 228 8.49 -5.35 16.46
N ALA A 229 9.77 -5.07 16.25
CA ALA A 229 10.24 -4.16 15.21
C ALA A 229 11.19 -4.86 14.24
N TRP A 230 11.14 -4.49 12.97
CA TRP A 230 12.06 -4.97 11.94
C TRP A 230 12.15 -4.00 10.76
N GLU A 231 13.12 -4.22 9.91
CA GLU A 231 13.27 -3.59 8.60
C GLU A 231 13.54 -4.68 7.55
N SER A 232 13.40 -4.31 6.27
CA SER A 232 13.66 -5.24 5.17
C SER A 232 14.43 -4.56 4.04
N LEU A 233 15.42 -5.27 3.52
CA LEU A 233 16.26 -4.84 2.42
C LEU A 233 15.97 -5.71 1.19
N ILE A 234 15.60 -5.07 0.07
CA ILE A 234 15.48 -5.74 -1.23
C ILE A 234 16.67 -5.34 -2.09
N ARG A 235 17.35 -6.34 -2.65
CA ARG A 235 18.48 -6.15 -3.55
C ARG A 235 18.28 -6.98 -4.82
N ASP A 236 18.05 -6.28 -5.92
CA ASP A 236 17.86 -6.91 -7.22
C ASP A 236 19.15 -7.57 -7.73
N TRP A 237 18.97 -8.55 -8.61
CA TRP A 237 20.05 -9.27 -9.24
C TRP A 237 20.01 -9.08 -10.74
N LYS A 238 21.18 -8.77 -11.30
CA LYS A 238 21.42 -8.90 -12.73
C LYS A 238 21.71 -10.36 -13.03
N VAL A 239 20.89 -11.00 -13.86
CA VAL A 239 21.05 -12.41 -14.25
C VAL A 239 21.20 -12.49 -15.77
N GLU A 240 22.43 -12.36 -16.26
CA GLU A 240 22.78 -12.39 -17.70
C GLU A 240 23.95 -13.35 -17.93
N GLY A 241 23.66 -14.63 -18.15
CA GLY A 241 24.68 -15.66 -18.34
C GLY A 241 25.70 -15.67 -17.20
N LEU A 242 27.00 -15.57 -17.52
CA LEU A 242 28.08 -15.49 -16.53
C LEU A 242 28.14 -14.16 -15.77
N ALA A 243 27.49 -13.10 -16.27
CA ALA A 243 27.41 -11.80 -15.59
C ALA A 243 26.28 -11.79 -14.54
N THR A 244 26.13 -12.89 -13.79
CA THR A 244 25.13 -13.04 -12.74
C THR A 244 25.66 -12.50 -11.41
N ARG A 245 25.07 -11.41 -10.92
CA ARG A 245 25.51 -10.72 -9.69
C ARG A 245 24.40 -9.81 -9.13
N PRO A 246 24.48 -9.37 -7.87
CA PRO A 246 23.64 -8.29 -7.38
C PRO A 246 23.79 -7.00 -8.20
N GLU A 247 22.74 -6.20 -8.23
CA GLU A 247 22.79 -4.84 -8.74
C GLU A 247 23.73 -3.97 -7.90
N HIS A 248 24.39 -3.00 -8.55
CA HIS A 248 25.38 -2.14 -7.89
C HIS A 248 24.74 -1.11 -6.96
N ARG A 249 23.48 -0.75 -7.22
CA ARG A 249 22.71 0.22 -6.43
C ARG A 249 21.46 -0.48 -5.90
N MET A 250 21.09 -0.15 -4.68
CA MET A 250 19.85 -0.58 -4.05
C MET A 250 19.31 0.54 -3.18
N ASN A 251 18.01 0.51 -2.90
CA ASN A 251 17.47 1.33 -1.83
C ASN A 251 17.84 0.69 -0.48
N ALA A 252 18.63 1.40 0.31
CA ALA A 252 19.17 0.87 1.56
C ALA A 252 18.16 0.93 2.71
N HIS A 253 17.21 1.88 2.67
CA HIS A 253 16.24 2.08 3.74
C HIS A 253 14.95 2.69 3.22
N THR A 254 13.84 2.33 3.85
CA THR A 254 12.55 3.01 3.66
C THR A 254 12.00 3.41 5.01
N ALA A 255 11.67 2.43 5.85
CA ALA A 255 11.28 2.61 7.23
C ALA A 255 11.44 1.31 8.03
N PHE A 256 11.24 1.44 9.33
CA PHE A 256 10.99 0.34 10.24
C PHE A 256 9.49 0.05 10.30
N LEU A 257 9.14 -1.23 10.42
CA LEU A 257 7.80 -1.68 10.78
C LEU A 257 7.79 -2.07 12.25
N VAL A 258 6.74 -1.66 12.96
CA VAL A 258 6.47 -2.07 14.34
C VAL A 258 5.10 -2.72 14.39
N MET A 259 5.00 -3.85 15.09
CA MET A 259 3.77 -4.59 15.30
C MET A 259 3.56 -4.91 16.77
N ALA A 260 2.32 -4.77 17.24
CA ALA A 260 1.88 -5.32 18.51
C ALA A 260 0.40 -5.73 18.44
N ARG A 261 -0.03 -6.61 19.35
CA ARG A 261 -1.44 -7.01 19.47
C ARG A 261 -2.06 -6.45 20.74
N ARG A 262 -3.28 -5.92 20.66
CA ARG A 262 -4.03 -5.44 21.83
C ARG A 262 -4.36 -6.61 22.75
N LEU A 263 -4.09 -6.46 24.04
CA LEU A 263 -4.50 -7.38 25.09
C LEU A 263 -5.97 -7.14 25.46
N ALA A 264 -6.62 -8.13 26.05
CA ALA A 264 -7.90 -7.91 26.69
C ALA A 264 -7.76 -7.02 27.93
N ASP A 265 -8.80 -6.26 28.24
CA ASP A 265 -8.78 -5.31 29.36
C ASP A 265 -8.52 -6.05 30.69
N GLY A 266 -7.62 -5.49 31.51
CA GLY A 266 -7.22 -6.08 32.79
C GLY A 266 -6.26 -7.28 32.69
N VAL A 267 -5.83 -7.69 31.50
CA VAL A 267 -4.89 -8.80 31.33
C VAL A 267 -3.45 -8.32 31.42
N THR A 268 -2.67 -8.97 32.28
CA THR A 268 -1.20 -8.87 32.27
C THR A 268 -0.61 -10.06 31.52
N PRO A 269 0.24 -9.86 30.50
CA PRO A 269 0.82 -10.97 29.76
C PRO A 269 1.82 -11.75 30.64
N PRO A 270 2.06 -13.05 30.36
CA PRO A 270 3.10 -13.80 31.03
C PRO A 270 4.46 -13.13 30.86
N ARG A 271 5.24 -13.02 31.94
CA ARG A 271 6.59 -12.47 31.86
C ARG A 271 7.47 -13.38 31.00
N PRO A 272 8.18 -12.85 29.99
CA PRO A 272 9.13 -13.64 29.21
C PRO A 272 10.17 -14.27 30.13
N GLN A 273 10.16 -15.61 30.25
CA GLN A 273 11.26 -16.30 30.91
C GLN A 273 12.45 -16.30 29.95
N ARG A 274 13.51 -15.54 30.28
CA ARG A 274 14.78 -15.67 29.57
C ARG A 274 15.22 -17.13 29.68
N ARG A 275 15.41 -17.83 28.54
CA ARG A 275 16.07 -19.14 28.54
C ARG A 275 17.37 -19.00 29.34
N ALA A 276 17.53 -19.82 30.38
CA ALA A 276 18.79 -19.92 31.09
C ALA A 276 19.88 -20.16 30.04
N ARG A 277 20.89 -19.28 29.99
CA ARG A 277 22.07 -19.50 29.16
C ARG A 277 22.70 -20.79 29.69
N ARG A 278 22.63 -21.87 28.92
CA ARG A 278 23.48 -23.06 29.11
C ARG A 278 24.86 -22.76 28.56
#